data_AF-A0A1L3J2I8-F1
#
_entry.id   AF-A0A1L3J2I8-F1
#
_cell.length_a   1.000
_cell.length_b   1.000
_cell.length_c   1.000
_cell.angle_alpha   90.00
_cell.angle_beta   90.00
_cell.angle_gamma   90.00
#
_symmetry.space_group_name_H-M   'P 1'
#
loop_
_entity.id
_entity.type
_entity.pdbx_description
1 polymer ?
#
loop_
_entity_poly.entity_id
_entity_poly.type
_entity_poly.pdbx_seq_one_letter_code
_entity_poly.pdbx_strand_id
1 'polypeptide(L)'
;MNQPRLPRDFYEIFFHVNFKDFVTIRQEYNLSEEDFLFIKRTFWPIVQINIPTHEEKLNLMHYCKTKFELEHGCFDSKQFIKKQITPLLNEMEELKTCYEYRRIKIWRSFNNENFMWVDRPKDFSFAHKLFITELDPTILFFYCQSIIEDIQHYITYYLPGNLGRKKRIFKTRDFVITYILDCYAKGEIPPLGSKKELERIGNQRMGPGKGNRFYKVFNEVIKKDLNREECLKHLLGSSWKETILSLTQNPELLQEYLHQKKL
;
A
#
# COMPACT_ATOMS: atom_id res chain seq x y z
N MET A 1 25.03 3.90 -20.46
CA MET A 1 23.57 3.64 -20.50
C MET A 1 22.93 4.33 -19.31
N ASN A 2 21.98 5.22 -19.54
CA ASN A 2 21.24 5.87 -18.45
C ASN A 2 20.28 4.86 -17.84
N GLN A 3 20.70 4.21 -16.74
CA GLN A 3 19.81 3.37 -15.96
C GLN A 3 18.61 4.19 -15.49
N PRO A 4 17.39 3.63 -15.48
CA PRO A 4 16.25 4.29 -14.88
C PRO A 4 16.58 4.54 -13.41
N ARG A 5 16.91 5.79 -13.08
CA ARG A 5 17.08 6.22 -11.69
C ARG A 5 15.73 6.02 -11.03
N LEU A 6 15.66 5.09 -10.10
CA LEU A 6 14.57 5.05 -9.13
C LEU A 6 14.36 6.46 -8.59
N PRO A 7 13.11 6.94 -8.46
CA PRO A 7 12.86 8.21 -7.79
C PRO A 7 13.48 8.10 -6.39
N ARG A 8 14.54 8.90 -6.15
CA ARG A 8 15.37 8.84 -4.93
C ARG A 8 14.51 8.77 -3.67
N ASP A 9 13.43 9.54 -3.67
CA ASP A 9 12.51 9.70 -2.55
C ASP A 9 11.88 8.41 -2.05
N PHE A 10 11.45 7.49 -2.94
CA PHE A 10 10.70 6.30 -2.52
C PHE A 10 11.58 5.22 -1.90
N TYR A 11 12.79 5.08 -2.44
CA TYR A 11 13.79 4.14 -1.96
C TYR A 11 14.41 4.63 -0.64
N GLU A 12 14.64 5.95 -0.52
CA GLU A 12 15.06 6.61 0.71
C GLU A 12 14.08 6.38 1.87
N ILE A 13 12.78 6.30 1.56
CA ILE A 13 11.69 6.22 2.52
C ILE A 13 11.57 4.86 3.22
N PHE A 14 11.67 3.74 2.50
CA PHE A 14 11.53 2.41 3.09
C PHE A 14 12.80 1.86 3.71
N PHE A 15 13.95 2.42 3.35
CA PHE A 15 15.22 2.02 3.95
C PHE A 15 15.75 3.05 4.94
N HIS A 16 15.11 4.23 5.09
CA HIS A 16 15.76 5.38 5.71
C HIS A 16 17.21 5.49 5.17
N VAL A 17 17.34 5.58 3.85
CA VAL A 17 18.64 5.74 3.21
C VAL A 17 19.12 7.14 3.55
N ASN A 18 19.72 7.30 4.73
CA ASN A 18 20.85 8.19 4.80
C ASN A 18 21.83 7.61 3.79
N PHE A 19 21.90 8.21 2.60
CA PHE A 19 23.10 8.09 1.78
C PHE A 19 24.19 8.73 2.62
N LYS A 20 24.69 7.99 3.63
CA LYS A 20 25.84 8.42 4.40
C LYS A 20 26.93 8.52 3.36
N ASP A 21 27.42 9.73 3.16
CA ASP A 21 28.56 9.90 2.32
C ASP A 21 29.71 9.07 2.92
N PHE A 22 30.64 8.66 2.07
CA PHE A 22 31.70 7.76 2.52
C PHE A 22 32.52 8.33 3.69
N VAL A 23 32.61 9.66 3.83
CA VAL A 23 33.34 10.31 4.93
C VAL A 23 32.63 10.08 6.26
N THR A 24 31.31 10.25 6.29
CA THR A 24 30.49 9.99 7.49
C THR A 24 30.65 8.55 7.97
N ILE A 25 30.56 7.57 7.07
CA ILE A 25 30.72 6.14 7.41
C ILE A 25 32.14 5.88 7.94
N ARG A 26 33.15 6.43 7.28
CA ARG A 26 34.54 6.25 7.73
C ARG A 26 34.73 6.71 9.18
N GLN A 27 34.16 7.86 9.52
CA GLN A 27 34.27 8.44 10.86
C GLN A 27 33.49 7.61 11.90
N GLU A 28 32.24 7.27 11.60
CA GLU A 28 31.34 6.58 12.53
C GLU A 28 31.80 5.17 12.89
N TYR A 29 32.30 4.41 11.89
CA TYR A 29 32.76 3.05 12.09
C TYR A 29 34.29 2.95 12.26
N ASN A 30 34.98 4.09 12.34
CA ASN A 30 36.44 4.19 12.45
C ASN A 30 37.15 3.28 11.43
N LEU A 31 36.75 3.36 10.15
CA LEU A 31 37.24 2.47 9.11
C LEU A 31 38.72 2.71 8.82
N SER A 32 39.46 1.62 8.60
CA SER A 32 40.82 1.69 8.07
C SER A 32 40.84 2.33 6.67
N GLU A 33 41.97 2.88 6.24
CA GLU A 33 42.11 3.44 4.88
C GLU A 33 41.83 2.37 3.81
N GLU A 34 42.25 1.13 4.06
CA GLU A 34 42.02 0.00 3.15
C GLU A 34 40.52 -0.32 3.04
N ASP A 35 39.81 -0.46 4.17
CA ASP A 35 38.37 -0.72 4.19
C ASP A 35 37.58 0.42 3.53
N PHE A 36 37.95 1.66 3.83
CA PHE A 36 37.34 2.84 3.22
C PHE A 36 37.50 2.86 1.69
N LEU A 37 38.71 2.62 1.20
CA LEU A 37 38.99 2.57 -0.24
C LEU A 37 38.29 1.39 -0.91
N PHE A 38 38.23 0.22 -0.26
CA PHE A 38 37.51 -0.95 -0.76
C PHE A 38 36.02 -0.64 -0.91
N ILE A 39 35.38 -0.12 0.14
CA ILE A 39 33.95 0.24 0.10
C ILE A 39 33.69 1.26 -1.00
N LYS A 40 34.48 2.33 -1.03
CA LYS A 40 34.33 3.44 -2.00
C LYS A 40 34.46 3.00 -3.45
N ARG A 41 35.34 2.02 -3.74
CA ARG A 41 35.55 1.49 -5.10
C ARG A 41 34.52 0.44 -5.50
N THR A 42 34.00 -0.31 -4.53
CA THR A 42 33.20 -1.51 -4.79
C THR A 42 31.71 -1.24 -4.72
N PHE A 43 31.27 -0.41 -3.77
CA PHE A 43 29.86 -0.29 -3.42
C PHE A 43 29.29 1.11 -3.67
N TRP A 44 28.17 1.17 -4.38
CA TRP A 44 27.33 2.36 -4.47
C TRP A 44 25.91 1.99 -4.95
N PRO A 45 24.84 2.42 -4.26
CA PRO A 45 24.85 3.18 -3.01
C PRO A 45 25.12 2.33 -1.76
N ILE A 46 25.35 3.03 -0.64
CA ILE A 46 25.36 2.46 0.71
C ILE A 46 24.00 2.74 1.36
N VAL A 47 23.40 1.69 1.91
CA VAL A 47 22.02 1.65 2.39
C VAL A 47 22.05 1.23 3.85
N GLN A 48 21.81 2.16 4.77
CA GLN A 48 21.48 1.75 6.14
C GLN A 48 20.06 1.22 6.14
N ILE A 49 19.77 0.16 6.91
CA ILE A 49 18.42 -0.40 7.03
C ILE A 49 17.93 -0.15 8.45
N ASN A 50 16.95 0.76 8.57
CA ASN A 50 16.13 0.88 9.77
C ASN A 50 14.78 0.23 9.50
N ILE A 51 14.24 -0.55 10.46
CA ILE A 51 12.91 -1.17 10.32
C ILE A 51 11.84 -0.19 10.84
N PRO A 52 11.09 0.50 9.97
CA PRO A 52 9.92 1.25 10.36
C PRO A 52 8.80 0.31 10.83
N THR A 53 8.01 0.80 11.77
CA THR A 53 6.74 0.23 12.18
C THR A 53 5.73 0.23 11.03
N HIS A 54 4.67 -0.58 11.14
CA HIS A 54 3.61 -0.62 10.14
C HIS A 54 2.94 0.76 9.93
N GLU A 55 2.68 1.49 11.02
CA GLU A 55 2.10 2.84 10.95
C GLU A 55 3.03 3.83 10.23
N GLU A 56 4.33 3.79 10.52
CA GLU A 56 5.32 4.60 9.81
C GLU A 56 5.33 4.28 8.31
N LYS A 57 5.31 3.00 7.92
CA LYS A 57 5.23 2.61 6.50
C LYS A 57 3.97 3.15 5.81
N LEU A 58 2.80 3.09 6.47
CA LEU A 58 1.55 3.65 5.93
C LEU A 58 1.65 5.17 5.75
N ASN A 59 2.11 5.88 6.78
CA ASN A 59 2.30 7.33 6.75
C ASN A 59 3.26 7.74 5.63
N LEU A 60 4.33 6.97 5.44
CA LEU A 60 5.28 7.16 4.36
C LEU A 60 4.66 6.95 2.97
N MET A 61 3.84 5.90 2.78
CA MET A 61 3.12 5.70 1.52
C MET A 61 2.11 6.83 1.22
N HIS A 62 1.48 7.38 2.25
CA HIS A 62 0.62 8.56 2.12
C HIS A 62 1.42 9.81 1.73
N TYR A 63 2.56 10.06 2.39
CA TYR A 63 3.46 11.17 2.05
C TYR A 63 3.91 11.08 0.58
N CYS A 64 4.36 9.92 0.16
CA CYS A 64 4.75 9.61 -1.21
C CYS A 64 3.65 9.92 -2.24
N LYS A 65 2.42 9.50 -1.94
CA LYS A 65 1.25 9.77 -2.79
C LYS A 65 1.01 11.27 -2.92
N THR A 66 1.01 11.99 -1.79
CA THR A 66 0.81 13.45 -1.74
C THR A 66 1.89 14.19 -2.52
N LYS A 67 3.17 13.82 -2.35
CA LYS A 67 4.27 14.42 -3.11
C LYS A 67 4.13 14.19 -4.61
N PHE A 68 3.77 12.97 -5.02
CA PHE A 68 3.54 12.66 -6.44
C PHE A 68 2.40 13.50 -7.03
N GLU A 69 1.31 13.67 -6.28
CA GLU A 69 0.17 14.50 -6.68
C GLU A 69 0.57 15.99 -6.82
N LEU A 70 1.38 16.51 -5.90
CA LEU A 70 1.92 17.88 -6.00
C LEU A 70 2.80 18.06 -7.24
N GLU A 71 3.64 17.08 -7.58
CA GLU A 71 4.52 17.13 -8.75
C GLU A 71 3.76 17.04 -10.09
N HIS A 72 2.65 16.31 -10.13
CA HIS A 72 1.90 16.01 -11.35
C HIS A 72 0.58 16.78 -11.47
N GLY A 73 0.24 17.61 -10.48
CA GLY A 73 -0.97 18.44 -10.41
C GLY A 73 -2.28 17.69 -10.16
N CYS A 74 -2.31 16.38 -10.40
CA CYS A 74 -3.41 15.48 -10.07
C CYS A 74 -2.90 14.07 -9.78
N PHE A 75 -3.66 13.30 -9.00
CA PHE A 75 -3.29 11.93 -8.69
C PHE A 75 -3.73 10.92 -9.77
N ASP A 76 -2.78 10.41 -10.55
CA ASP A 76 -2.95 9.24 -11.43
C ASP A 76 -2.36 7.98 -10.76
N SER A 77 -3.23 7.09 -10.29
CA SER A 77 -2.83 5.85 -9.61
C SER A 77 -2.03 4.90 -10.49
N LYS A 78 -2.31 4.82 -11.79
CA LYS A 78 -1.57 3.93 -12.71
C LYS A 78 -0.17 4.46 -12.91
N GLN A 79 -0.05 5.77 -13.09
CA GLN A 79 1.25 6.41 -13.28
C GLN A 79 2.07 6.35 -11.99
N PHE A 80 1.45 6.57 -10.83
CA PHE A 80 2.08 6.42 -9.52
C PHE A 80 2.59 5.00 -9.31
N ILE A 81 1.75 3.98 -9.52
CA ILE A 81 2.16 2.57 -9.37
C ILE A 81 3.34 2.27 -10.30
N LYS A 82 3.21 2.60 -11.59
CA LYS A 82 4.24 2.29 -12.59
C LYS A 82 5.58 2.98 -12.28
N LYS A 83 5.55 4.25 -11.88
CA LYS A 83 6.78 5.06 -11.70
C LYS A 83 7.41 4.89 -10.32
N GLN A 84 6.61 4.65 -9.28
CA GLN A 84 7.07 4.68 -7.90
C GLN A 84 7.03 3.30 -7.24
N ILE A 85 5.91 2.58 -7.38
CA ILE A 85 5.66 1.36 -6.61
C ILE A 85 6.26 0.12 -7.27
N THR A 86 6.04 -0.08 -8.56
CA THR A 86 6.57 -1.24 -9.31
C THR A 86 8.08 -1.37 -9.18
N PRO A 87 8.87 -0.30 -9.32
CA PRO A 87 10.32 -0.43 -9.20
C PRO A 87 10.77 -0.85 -7.79
N LEU A 88 10.10 -0.36 -6.74
CA LEU A 88 10.37 -0.75 -5.36
C LEU A 88 10.00 -2.22 -5.10
N LEU A 89 8.81 -2.66 -5.54
CA LEU A 89 8.37 -4.05 -5.43
C LEU A 89 9.33 -5.00 -6.11
N ASN A 90 9.74 -4.68 -7.34
CA ASN A 90 10.71 -5.49 -8.07
C ASN A 90 11.99 -5.63 -7.26
N GLU A 91 12.52 -4.53 -6.72
CA GLU A 91 13.74 -4.59 -5.92
C GLU A 91 13.58 -5.44 -4.64
N MET A 92 12.44 -5.36 -3.95
CA MET A 92 12.21 -6.18 -2.76
C MET A 92 12.16 -7.67 -3.10
N GLU A 93 11.51 -8.02 -4.21
CA GLU A 93 11.45 -9.38 -4.72
C GLU A 93 12.84 -9.88 -5.17
N GLU A 94 13.66 -9.01 -5.76
CA GLU A 94 15.05 -9.34 -6.11
C GLU A 94 15.90 -9.64 -4.88
N LEU A 95 15.79 -8.82 -3.82
CA LEU A 95 16.50 -9.04 -2.56
C LEU A 95 16.07 -10.35 -1.90
N LYS A 96 14.76 -10.60 -1.87
CA LYS A 96 14.18 -11.85 -1.39
C LYS A 96 14.72 -13.06 -2.16
N THR A 97 14.70 -12.98 -3.49
CA THR A 97 15.25 -14.01 -4.38
C THR A 97 16.74 -14.24 -4.09
N CYS A 98 17.52 -13.17 -3.92
CA CYS A 98 18.94 -13.30 -3.60
C CYS A 98 19.18 -13.96 -2.24
N TYR A 99 18.33 -13.69 -1.24
CA TYR A 99 18.40 -14.39 0.04
C TYR A 99 18.12 -15.90 -0.13
N GLU A 100 17.04 -16.26 -0.84
CA GLU A 100 16.66 -17.66 -1.09
C GLU A 100 17.78 -18.46 -1.77
N TYR A 101 18.51 -17.82 -2.69
CA TYR A 101 19.69 -18.40 -3.35
C TYR A 101 21.00 -18.26 -2.56
N ARG A 102 20.97 -17.82 -1.29
CA ARG A 102 22.13 -17.62 -0.41
C ARG A 102 23.21 -16.70 -0.99
N ARG A 103 22.77 -15.71 -1.76
CA ARG A 103 23.60 -14.70 -2.44
C ARG A 103 23.82 -13.45 -1.59
N ILE A 104 23.13 -13.30 -0.47
CA ILE A 104 23.44 -12.25 0.49
C ILE A 104 24.65 -12.69 1.31
N LYS A 105 25.72 -11.90 1.29
CA LYS A 105 26.97 -12.17 1.99
C LYS A 105 27.23 -11.08 3.01
N ILE A 106 27.62 -11.47 4.21
CA ILE A 106 28.20 -10.55 5.19
C ILE A 106 29.66 -10.36 4.81
N TRP A 107 30.06 -9.13 4.55
CA TRP A 107 31.46 -8.78 4.30
C TRP A 107 32.23 -8.65 5.61
N ARG A 108 31.73 -7.81 6.53
CA ARG A 108 32.31 -7.57 7.86
C ARG A 108 31.24 -7.04 8.81
N SER A 109 31.50 -7.07 10.10
CA SER A 109 30.65 -6.41 11.11
C SER A 109 31.46 -5.33 11.84
N PHE A 110 30.86 -4.17 12.06
CA PHE A 110 31.43 -3.04 12.80
C PHE A 110 30.41 -2.54 13.80
N ASN A 111 30.80 -2.36 15.07
CA ASN A 111 29.92 -1.82 16.12
C ASN A 111 28.54 -2.53 16.21
N ASN A 112 28.53 -3.86 16.11
CA ASN A 112 27.31 -4.71 16.07
C ASN A 112 26.44 -4.58 14.81
N GLU A 113 26.82 -3.77 13.83
CA GLU A 113 26.16 -3.72 12.52
C GLU A 113 26.89 -4.58 11.49
N ASN A 114 26.12 -5.34 10.73
CA ASN A 114 26.58 -6.13 9.61
C ASN A 114 26.65 -5.28 8.34
N PHE A 115 27.80 -5.33 7.69
CA PHE A 115 28.01 -4.76 6.37
C PHE A 115 27.81 -5.89 5.37
N MET A 116 26.68 -5.85 4.68
CA MET A 116 26.17 -6.93 3.85
C MET A 116 26.11 -6.49 2.40
N TRP A 117 26.38 -7.41 1.50
CA TRP A 117 26.26 -7.14 0.07
C TRP A 117 25.61 -8.32 -0.64
N VAL A 118 25.08 -8.04 -1.82
CA VAL A 118 24.36 -9.02 -2.62
C VAL A 118 25.27 -9.46 -3.77
N ASP A 119 25.58 -10.75 -3.81
CA ASP A 119 26.34 -11.42 -4.86
C ASP A 119 25.45 -11.72 -6.07
N ARG A 120 25.52 -10.86 -7.07
CA ARG A 120 24.53 -10.82 -8.16
C ARG A 120 24.80 -11.90 -9.23
N PRO A 121 23.75 -12.55 -9.75
CA PRO A 121 23.82 -13.20 -11.06
C PRO A 121 24.14 -12.16 -12.14
N LYS A 122 24.82 -12.57 -13.22
CA LYS A 122 25.22 -11.68 -14.34
C LYS A 122 24.03 -10.94 -15.00
N ASP A 123 22.81 -11.39 -14.75
CA ASP A 123 21.59 -10.90 -15.41
C ASP A 123 20.91 -9.73 -14.67
N PHE A 124 21.43 -9.29 -13.51
CA PHE A 124 20.83 -8.21 -12.71
C PHE A 124 21.49 -6.85 -12.96
N SER A 125 20.68 -5.79 -13.03
CA SER A 125 21.10 -4.50 -13.60
C SER A 125 21.66 -3.45 -12.62
N PHE A 126 21.58 -3.62 -11.30
CA PHE A 126 22.08 -2.59 -10.37
C PHE A 126 23.54 -2.82 -9.91
N ALA A 127 24.22 -1.74 -9.49
CA ALA A 127 25.58 -1.78 -8.93
C ALA A 127 25.63 -2.56 -7.59
N HIS A 128 26.81 -3.03 -7.16
CA HIS A 128 26.98 -3.67 -5.85
C HIS A 128 26.52 -2.70 -4.76
N LYS A 129 25.42 -3.04 -4.07
CA LYS A 129 24.87 -2.27 -2.96
C LYS A 129 25.45 -2.81 -1.66
N LEU A 130 25.83 -1.92 -0.77
CA LEU A 130 26.23 -2.25 0.59
C LEU A 130 25.09 -1.91 1.53
N PHE A 131 24.60 -2.90 2.26
CA PHE A 131 23.59 -2.75 3.30
C PHE A 131 24.27 -2.73 4.66
N ILE A 132 23.95 -1.75 5.50
CA ILE A 132 24.44 -1.64 6.87
C ILE A 132 23.25 -1.82 7.79
N THR A 133 23.31 -2.81 8.68
CA THR A 133 22.19 -3.11 9.57
C THR A 133 22.61 -3.95 10.76
N GLU A 134 22.02 -3.73 11.93
CA GLU A 134 22.17 -4.62 13.10
C GLU A 134 21.57 -6.02 12.87
N LEU A 135 20.76 -6.14 11.83
CA LEU A 135 19.99 -7.33 11.53
C LEU A 135 20.82 -8.43 10.89
N ASP A 136 20.39 -9.68 11.11
CA ASP A 136 20.89 -10.80 10.35
C ASP A 136 20.21 -10.87 8.94
N PRO A 137 20.79 -11.60 7.97
CA PRO A 137 20.21 -11.72 6.64
C PRO A 137 18.78 -12.28 6.58
N THR A 138 18.40 -13.10 7.56
CA THR A 138 17.07 -13.70 7.67
C THR A 138 16.04 -12.65 8.06
N ILE A 139 16.37 -11.73 8.96
CA ILE A 139 15.47 -10.63 9.31
C ILE A 139 15.29 -9.69 8.11
N LEU A 140 16.34 -9.45 7.32
CA LEU A 140 16.21 -8.67 6.08
C LEU A 140 15.21 -9.31 5.09
N PHE A 141 15.24 -10.64 4.94
CA PHE A 141 14.26 -11.35 4.12
C PHE A 141 12.82 -11.12 4.60
N PHE A 142 12.56 -11.29 5.90
CA PHE A 142 11.24 -11.06 6.47
C PHE A 142 10.82 -9.58 6.37
N TYR A 143 11.77 -8.66 6.48
CA TYR A 143 11.53 -7.24 6.31
C TYR A 143 11.08 -6.91 4.88
N CYS A 144 11.80 -7.41 3.86
CA CYS A 144 11.41 -7.24 2.46
C CYS A 144 10.02 -7.83 2.19
N GLN A 145 9.72 -9.02 2.72
CA GLN A 145 8.41 -9.65 2.60
C GLN A 145 7.30 -8.78 3.22
N SER A 146 7.54 -8.25 4.42
CA SER A 146 6.60 -7.35 5.10
C SER A 146 6.35 -6.06 4.30
N ILE A 147 7.39 -5.45 3.71
CA ILE A 147 7.21 -4.26 2.85
C ILE A 147 6.34 -4.60 1.63
N ILE A 148 6.57 -5.74 0.97
CA ILE A 148 5.79 -6.17 -0.18
C ILE A 148 4.31 -6.28 0.20
N GLU A 149 4.01 -6.93 1.32
CA GLU A 149 2.65 -7.11 1.83
C GLU A 149 1.98 -5.77 2.16
N ASP A 150 2.69 -4.87 2.84
CA ASP A 150 2.21 -3.53 3.20
C ASP A 150 1.91 -2.69 1.94
N ILE A 151 2.78 -2.75 0.92
CA ILE A 151 2.56 -2.08 -0.37
C ILE A 151 1.36 -2.67 -1.10
N GLN A 152 1.25 -4.00 -1.17
CA GLN A 152 0.13 -4.67 -1.83
C GLN A 152 -1.20 -4.32 -1.14
N HIS A 153 -1.20 -4.26 0.19
CA HIS A 153 -2.31 -3.77 0.98
C HIS A 153 -2.63 -2.32 0.62
N TYR A 154 -1.63 -1.43 0.61
CA TYR A 154 -1.81 -0.02 0.29
C TYR A 154 -2.42 0.20 -1.10
N ILE A 155 -1.86 -0.46 -2.11
CA ILE A 155 -2.40 -0.52 -3.48
C ILE A 155 -3.88 -0.93 -3.43
N THR A 156 -4.20 -2.03 -2.74
CA THR A 156 -5.53 -2.63 -2.75
C THR A 156 -6.60 -1.75 -2.08
N TYR A 157 -6.24 -1.06 -0.99
CA TYR A 157 -7.21 -0.37 -0.13
C TYR A 157 -7.19 1.15 -0.27
N TYR A 158 -6.05 1.76 -0.62
CA TYR A 158 -5.86 3.21 -0.54
C TYR A 158 -5.67 3.89 -1.91
N LEU A 159 -5.30 3.14 -2.95
CA LEU A 159 -5.15 3.73 -4.29
C LEU A 159 -6.45 3.63 -5.11
N PRO A 160 -7.07 4.76 -5.48
CA PRO A 160 -8.26 4.75 -6.32
C PRO A 160 -7.95 4.12 -7.70
N GLY A 161 -8.64 3.02 -8.01
CA GLY A 161 -8.67 2.45 -9.37
C GLY A 161 -7.73 1.28 -9.68
N ASN A 162 -7.41 0.40 -8.74
CA ASN A 162 -6.43 -0.65 -9.02
C ASN A 162 -6.80 -1.68 -10.10
N LEU A 163 -5.96 -1.65 -11.14
CA LEU A 163 -5.62 -2.65 -12.13
C LEU A 163 -5.45 -4.04 -11.47
N GLY A 164 -6.35 -4.98 -11.79
CA GLY A 164 -6.21 -6.38 -11.37
C GLY A 164 -7.43 -6.98 -10.68
N ARG A 165 -8.37 -6.16 -10.17
CA ARG A 165 -9.71 -6.69 -9.91
C ARG A 165 -10.33 -6.98 -11.27
N LYS A 166 -10.79 -8.21 -11.54
CA LYS A 166 -12.00 -8.40 -12.36
C LYS A 166 -12.94 -7.30 -11.87
N LYS A 167 -13.20 -6.27 -12.69
CA LYS A 167 -13.97 -5.08 -12.32
C LYS A 167 -15.14 -5.59 -11.50
N ARG A 168 -15.12 -5.41 -10.16
CA ARG A 168 -16.12 -6.04 -9.31
C ARG A 168 -17.42 -5.37 -9.73
N ILE A 169 -18.23 -6.07 -10.50
CA ILE A 169 -19.45 -5.50 -11.08
C ILE A 169 -20.40 -5.40 -9.91
N PHE A 170 -20.35 -4.26 -9.24
CA PHE A 170 -21.24 -3.98 -8.13
C PHE A 170 -22.67 -3.99 -8.64
N LYS A 171 -23.49 -4.79 -7.99
CA LYS A 171 -24.92 -4.88 -8.29
C LYS A 171 -25.61 -3.68 -7.65
N THR A 172 -26.79 -3.34 -8.14
CA THR A 172 -27.64 -2.29 -7.54
C THR A 172 -27.83 -2.49 -6.04
N ARG A 173 -27.93 -3.76 -5.61
CA ARG A 173 -28.07 -4.13 -4.20
C ARG A 173 -26.91 -3.64 -3.35
N ASP A 174 -25.69 -3.69 -3.87
CA ASP A 174 -24.48 -3.28 -3.15
C ASP A 174 -24.52 -1.77 -2.85
N PHE A 175 -24.87 -0.97 -3.84
CA PHE A 175 -25.06 0.48 -3.68
C PHE A 175 -26.19 0.83 -2.71
N VAL A 176 -27.30 0.09 -2.77
CA VAL A 176 -28.47 0.31 -1.91
C VAL A 176 -28.14 -0.01 -0.45
N ILE A 177 -27.55 -1.17 -0.18
CA ILE A 177 -27.18 -1.56 1.20
C ILE A 177 -26.17 -0.57 1.77
N THR A 178 -25.16 -0.19 0.98
CA THR A 178 -24.18 0.82 1.39
C THR A 178 -24.85 2.15 1.73
N TYR A 179 -25.80 2.61 0.91
CA TYR A 179 -26.53 3.86 1.19
C TYR A 179 -27.36 3.79 2.47
N ILE A 180 -28.04 2.67 2.72
CA ILE A 180 -28.84 2.51 3.95
C ILE A 180 -27.93 2.55 5.18
N LEU A 181 -26.79 1.84 5.13
CA LEU A 181 -25.81 1.85 6.21
C LEU A 181 -25.17 3.23 6.40
N ASP A 182 -24.91 3.98 5.32
CA ASP A 182 -24.42 5.36 5.40
C ASP A 182 -25.42 6.27 6.14
N CYS A 183 -26.72 6.13 5.87
CA CYS A 183 -27.75 6.86 6.61
C CYS A 183 -27.72 6.50 8.10
N TYR A 184 -27.68 5.21 8.44
CA TYR A 184 -27.64 4.78 9.84
C TYR A 184 -26.38 5.25 10.57
N ALA A 185 -25.22 5.21 9.91
CA ALA A 185 -23.96 5.71 10.45
C ALA A 185 -24.01 7.23 10.75
N LYS A 186 -24.78 7.99 9.97
CA LYS A 186 -25.02 9.43 10.19
C LYS A 186 -26.14 9.72 11.19
N GLY A 187 -26.85 8.70 11.69
CA GLY A 187 -28.07 8.89 12.47
C GLY A 187 -29.26 9.40 11.64
N GLU A 188 -29.20 9.28 10.31
CA GLU A 188 -30.24 9.69 9.39
C GLU A 188 -31.23 8.54 9.13
N ILE A 189 -32.49 8.90 8.89
CA ILE A 189 -33.52 7.96 8.46
C ILE A 189 -33.53 7.93 6.92
N PRO A 190 -33.35 6.76 6.27
CA PRO A 190 -33.45 6.65 4.82
C PRO A 190 -34.82 7.16 4.31
N PRO A 191 -34.90 7.79 3.12
CA PRO A 191 -36.12 8.42 2.62
C PRO A 191 -37.17 7.40 2.15
N LEU A 192 -37.93 6.86 3.11
CA LEU A 192 -38.96 5.84 2.87
C LEU A 192 -40.10 6.36 1.99
N GLY A 193 -40.52 5.59 0.99
CA GLY A 193 -41.64 5.93 0.11
C GLY A 193 -41.38 7.06 -0.90
N SER A 194 -40.26 7.77 -0.79
CA SER A 194 -39.93 8.92 -1.63
C SER A 194 -39.27 8.51 -2.95
N LYS A 195 -40.08 8.04 -3.90
CA LYS A 195 -39.61 7.55 -5.21
C LYS A 195 -38.66 8.53 -5.91
N LYS A 196 -39.07 9.80 -6.10
CA LYS A 196 -38.26 10.80 -6.81
C LYS A 196 -36.88 11.01 -6.15
N GLU A 197 -36.85 10.99 -4.83
CA GLU A 197 -35.62 11.21 -4.06
C GLU A 197 -34.68 10.00 -4.16
N LEU A 198 -35.23 8.79 -4.01
CA LEU A 198 -34.46 7.55 -4.19
C LEU A 198 -33.94 7.39 -5.63
N GLU A 199 -34.69 7.83 -6.64
CA GLU A 199 -34.21 7.86 -8.02
C GLU A 199 -33.07 8.85 -8.21
N ARG A 200 -33.17 10.04 -7.61
CA ARG A 200 -32.10 11.06 -7.60
C ARG A 200 -30.82 10.50 -6.98
N ILE A 201 -30.91 9.91 -5.79
CA ILE A 201 -29.79 9.28 -5.09
C ILE A 201 -29.19 8.13 -5.91
N GLY A 202 -30.04 7.28 -6.49
CA GLY A 202 -29.59 6.17 -7.33
C GLY A 202 -28.82 6.63 -8.57
N ASN A 203 -29.28 7.70 -9.21
CA ASN A 203 -28.56 8.32 -10.33
C ASN A 203 -27.21 8.91 -9.89
N GLN A 204 -27.15 9.51 -8.70
CA GLN A 204 -25.90 10.03 -8.13
C GLN A 204 -24.91 8.92 -7.81
N ARG A 205 -25.36 7.82 -7.19
CA ARG A 205 -24.47 6.73 -6.74
C ARG A 205 -24.05 5.77 -7.85
N MET A 206 -24.92 5.52 -8.82
CA MET A 206 -24.68 4.47 -9.84
C MET A 206 -24.51 5.03 -11.25
N GLY A 207 -24.79 6.31 -11.46
CA GLY A 207 -24.77 6.99 -12.76
C GLY A 207 -26.16 7.20 -13.37
N PRO A 208 -26.27 8.08 -14.38
CA PRO A 208 -27.54 8.47 -15.00
C PRO A 208 -28.37 7.30 -15.52
N GLY A 209 -29.70 7.40 -15.39
CA GLY A 209 -30.65 6.39 -15.89
C GLY A 209 -30.82 5.17 -14.98
N LYS A 210 -30.16 5.11 -13.83
CA LYS A 210 -30.20 3.95 -12.91
C LYS A 210 -31.06 4.15 -11.67
N GLY A 211 -31.60 5.35 -11.47
CA GLY A 211 -32.42 5.73 -10.33
C GLY A 211 -33.62 4.80 -10.08
N ASN A 212 -34.42 4.49 -11.11
CA ASN A 212 -35.60 3.63 -10.95
C ASN A 212 -35.23 2.21 -10.46
N ARG A 213 -34.08 1.68 -10.91
CA ARG A 213 -33.59 0.38 -10.43
C ARG A 213 -33.15 0.46 -8.97
N PHE A 214 -32.45 1.54 -8.59
CA PHE A 214 -32.08 1.79 -7.19
C PHE A 214 -33.31 1.85 -6.29
N TYR A 215 -34.34 2.63 -6.66
CA TYR A 215 -35.60 2.73 -5.92
C TYR A 215 -36.27 1.37 -5.68
N LYS A 216 -36.38 0.52 -6.72
CA LYS A 216 -36.99 -0.80 -6.60
C LYS A 216 -36.22 -1.69 -5.61
N VAL A 217 -34.90 -1.78 -5.78
CA VAL A 217 -34.05 -2.61 -4.91
C VAL A 217 -34.00 -2.07 -3.49
N PHE A 218 -34.06 -0.75 -3.30
CA PHE A 218 -34.18 -0.13 -1.99
C PHE A 218 -35.40 -0.63 -1.22
N ASN A 219 -36.57 -0.62 -1.85
CA ASN A 219 -37.81 -1.09 -1.21
C ASN A 219 -37.82 -2.59 -0.89
N GLU A 220 -37.01 -3.39 -1.60
CA GLU A 220 -36.82 -4.81 -1.30
C GLU A 220 -35.89 -5.00 -0.10
N VAL A 221 -34.78 -4.26 -0.07
CA VAL A 221 -33.71 -4.40 0.91
C VAL A 221 -34.06 -3.78 2.26
N ILE A 222 -34.72 -2.62 2.28
CA ILE A 222 -35.03 -1.89 3.52
C ILE A 222 -35.94 -2.66 4.49
N LYS A 223 -36.59 -3.72 3.99
CA LYS A 223 -37.42 -4.65 4.79
C LYS A 223 -36.61 -5.76 5.46
N LYS A 224 -35.29 -5.81 5.25
CA LYS A 224 -34.38 -6.81 5.81
C LYS A 224 -33.67 -6.25 7.05
N ASP A 225 -33.30 -7.14 7.97
CA ASP A 225 -32.54 -6.77 9.17
C ASP A 225 -31.05 -6.63 8.82
N LEU A 226 -30.65 -5.42 8.40
CA LEU A 226 -29.27 -5.11 8.04
C LEU A 226 -28.34 -4.95 9.26
N ASN A 227 -28.87 -5.05 10.49
CA ASN A 227 -28.07 -5.04 11.72
C ASN A 227 -27.61 -6.44 12.15
N ARG A 228 -27.70 -7.43 11.26
CA ARG A 228 -27.18 -8.78 11.46
C ARG A 228 -26.13 -9.11 10.40
N GLU A 229 -24.96 -9.54 10.85
CA GLU A 229 -23.85 -9.88 9.96
C GLU A 229 -24.23 -10.98 8.97
N GLU A 230 -25.00 -11.98 9.42
CA GLU A 230 -25.47 -13.08 8.56
C GLU A 230 -26.37 -12.57 7.43
N CYS A 231 -27.16 -11.53 7.68
CA CYS A 231 -27.99 -10.92 6.64
C CYS A 231 -27.13 -10.23 5.58
N LEU A 232 -26.09 -9.50 6.01
CA LEU A 232 -25.15 -8.83 5.11
C LEU A 232 -24.34 -9.86 4.30
N LYS A 233 -23.85 -10.94 4.94
CA LYS A 233 -23.20 -12.08 4.26
C LYS A 233 -24.12 -12.72 3.22
N HIS A 234 -25.40 -12.93 3.53
CA HIS A 234 -26.36 -13.49 2.58
C HIS A 234 -26.64 -12.55 1.40
N LEU A 235 -26.72 -11.24 1.65
CA LEU A 235 -27.09 -10.26 0.62
C LEU A 235 -25.92 -9.85 -0.30
N LEU A 236 -24.69 -9.76 0.26
CA LEU A 236 -23.49 -9.22 -0.39
C LEU A 236 -22.34 -10.23 -0.54
N GLY A 237 -22.45 -11.40 0.10
CA GLY A 237 -21.41 -12.44 0.14
C GLY A 237 -20.44 -12.27 1.31
N SER A 238 -19.49 -13.20 1.44
CA SER A 238 -18.55 -13.25 2.57
C SER A 238 -17.68 -11.99 2.72
N SER A 239 -17.46 -11.26 1.62
CA SER A 239 -16.69 -10.02 1.58
C SER A 239 -17.59 -8.77 1.61
N TRP A 240 -18.66 -8.82 2.40
CA TRP A 240 -19.66 -7.74 2.44
C TRP A 240 -19.06 -6.45 2.99
N LYS A 241 -18.18 -6.56 4.00
CA LYS A 241 -17.56 -5.41 4.68
C LYS A 241 -16.66 -4.62 3.75
N GLU A 242 -15.81 -5.30 2.95
CA GLU A 242 -14.99 -4.66 1.94
C GLU A 242 -15.84 -4.03 0.83
N THR A 243 -16.98 -4.66 0.50
CA THR A 243 -17.90 -4.15 -0.52
C THR A 243 -18.48 -2.81 -0.12
N ILE A 244 -19.06 -2.70 1.09
CA ILE A 244 -19.68 -1.47 1.56
C ILE A 244 -18.65 -0.35 1.82
N LEU A 245 -17.48 -0.69 2.39
CA LEU A 245 -16.41 0.28 2.65
C LEU A 245 -15.81 0.84 1.34
N SER A 246 -15.84 0.05 0.26
CA SER A 246 -15.41 0.53 -1.06
C SER A 246 -16.44 1.40 -1.80
N LEU A 247 -17.70 1.39 -1.36
CA LEU A 247 -18.82 2.09 -2.01
C LEU A 247 -19.31 3.33 -1.24
N THR A 248 -18.96 3.45 0.04
CA THR A 248 -19.35 4.57 0.88
C THR A 248 -18.59 5.84 0.52
N GLN A 249 -19.20 6.99 0.79
CA GLN A 249 -18.55 8.30 0.69
C GLN A 249 -17.84 8.70 1.99
N ASN A 250 -18.07 7.98 3.09
CA ASN A 250 -17.41 8.25 4.38
C ASN A 250 -16.99 6.92 5.05
N PRO A 251 -15.85 6.33 4.62
CA PRO A 251 -15.37 5.04 5.12
C PRO A 251 -15.14 5.02 6.62
N GLU A 252 -14.58 6.09 7.19
CA GLU A 252 -14.26 6.17 8.62
C GLU A 252 -15.52 6.11 9.48
N LEU A 253 -16.52 6.96 9.15
CA LEU A 253 -17.79 6.98 9.87
C LEU A 253 -18.54 5.64 9.77
N LEU A 254 -18.56 5.06 8.57
CA LEU A 254 -19.21 3.76 8.38
C LEU A 254 -18.47 2.64 9.12
N GLN A 255 -17.13 2.66 9.12
CA GLN A 255 -16.33 1.68 9.84
C GLN A 255 -16.56 1.74 11.35
N GLU A 256 -16.63 2.94 11.92
CA GLU A 256 -16.97 3.14 13.32
C GLU A 256 -18.37 2.60 13.65
N TYR A 257 -19.37 2.94 12.82
CA TYR A 257 -20.74 2.44 12.98
C TYR A 257 -20.79 0.91 13.00
N LEU A 258 -20.12 0.25 12.05
CA LEU A 258 -20.07 -1.22 11.98
C LEU A 258 -19.42 -1.80 13.25
N HIS A 259 -18.33 -1.20 13.72
CA HIS A 259 -17.67 -1.63 14.95
C HIS A 259 -18.59 -1.52 16.18
N GLN A 260 -19.27 -0.38 16.36
CA GLN A 260 -20.21 -0.16 17.46
C GLN A 260 -21.38 -1.16 17.43
N LYS A 261 -21.86 -1.51 16.23
CA LYS A 261 -22.92 -2.50 16.03
C LYS A 261 -22.43 -3.95 16.10
N LYS A 262 -21.14 -4.19 16.30
CA LYS A 262 -20.50 -5.51 16.30
C LYS A 262 -20.76 -6.27 14.98
N LEU A 263 -20.67 -5.55 13.87
CA LEU A 263 -20.78 -6.04 12.48
C LEU A 263 -19.40 -6.15 11.82
#